data_AF-A0A418YG07-F1
#
_entry.id   AF-A0A418YG07-F1
#
_cell.length_a   1.000
_cell.length_b   1.000
_cell.length_c   1.000
_cell.angle_alpha   90.00
_cell.angle_beta   90.00
_cell.angle_gamma   90.00
#
_symmetry.space_group_name_H-M   'P 1'
#
loop_
_entity.id
_entity.type
_entity.pdbx_description
1 polymer ?
#
loop_
_entity_poly.entity_id
_entity_poly.type
_entity_poly.pdbx_seq_one_letter_code
_entity_poly.pdbx_strand_id
1 'polypeptide(L)'
;MKSNLKQQAGLSLIEVLIATIVAVVALLGLGLLEMKMLQASQSSFHYTVSTIRANELIDNIWLNLCDVQTDPARYTQVVDTWKSGLPEGYSVTEGKPGNSFTLSTEINLTWTDSRIDEADNNQVTLMANFPDVCG
;
A
#
# COMPACT_ATOMS: atom_id res chain seq x y z
N MET A 1 14.04 -59.27 37.81
CA MET A 1 13.39 -58.19 37.04
C MET A 1 14.12 -56.89 37.38
N LYS A 2 15.04 -56.43 36.52
CA LYS A 2 15.87 -55.23 36.81
C LYS A 2 15.03 -53.99 36.50
N SER A 3 14.62 -53.23 37.51
CA SER A 3 13.92 -51.96 37.34
C SER A 3 14.89 -50.91 36.82
N ASN A 4 14.65 -50.41 35.62
CA ASN A 4 15.36 -49.24 35.08
C ASN A 4 14.94 -48.01 35.90
N LEU A 5 15.79 -47.58 36.82
CA LEU A 5 15.66 -46.30 37.51
C LEU A 5 15.89 -45.19 36.47
N LYS A 6 14.81 -44.52 36.05
CA LYS A 6 14.89 -43.30 35.26
C LYS A 6 15.62 -42.23 36.08
N GLN A 7 16.76 -41.79 35.59
CA GLN A 7 17.53 -40.69 36.19
C GLN A 7 16.72 -39.40 36.07
N GLN A 8 16.22 -38.90 37.19
CA GLN A 8 15.68 -37.54 37.28
C GLN A 8 16.87 -36.59 37.32
N ALA A 9 17.26 -36.03 36.17
CA ALA A 9 18.19 -34.92 36.11
C ALA A 9 17.44 -33.66 36.57
N GLY A 10 17.75 -33.17 37.77
CA GLY A 10 17.24 -31.90 38.25
C GLY A 10 17.81 -30.75 37.43
N LEU A 11 16.96 -29.77 37.09
CA LEU A 11 17.37 -28.53 36.43
C LEU A 11 18.42 -27.80 37.28
N SER A 12 19.59 -27.53 36.69
CA SER A 12 20.60 -26.72 37.35
C SER A 12 20.20 -25.24 37.35
N LEU A 13 20.49 -24.51 38.42
CA LEU A 13 20.14 -23.08 38.54
C LEU A 13 20.79 -22.23 37.43
N ILE A 14 22.00 -22.60 37.00
CA ILE A 14 22.68 -21.95 35.87
C ILE A 14 22.01 -22.26 34.52
N GLU A 15 21.42 -23.44 34.38
CA GLU A 15 20.74 -23.87 33.16
C GLU A 15 19.42 -23.10 32.98
N VAL A 16 18.66 -22.93 34.07
CA VAL A 16 17.46 -22.09 34.07
C VAL A 16 17.79 -20.62 33.76
N LEU A 17 18.91 -20.11 34.29
CA LEU A 17 19.37 -18.75 34.02
C LEU A 17 19.74 -18.57 32.54
N ILE A 18 20.49 -19.50 31.97
CA ILE A 18 20.85 -19.46 30.54
C ILE A 18 19.59 -19.59 29.67
N ALA A 19 18.68 -20.51 30.02
CA ALA A 19 17.43 -20.71 29.28
C ALA A 19 16.54 -19.45 29.29
N THR A 20 16.43 -18.76 30.43
CA THR A 20 15.69 -17.49 30.51
C THR A 20 16.36 -16.38 29.71
N ILE A 21 17.70 -16.27 29.73
CA ILE A 21 18.43 -15.30 28.89
C ILE A 21 18.15 -15.56 27.40
N VAL A 22 18.25 -16.82 26.96
CA VAL A 22 17.96 -17.20 25.57
C VAL A 22 16.50 -16.90 25.20
N ALA A 23 15.55 -17.20 26.09
CA ALA A 23 14.13 -16.91 25.87
C ALA A 23 13.84 -15.41 25.74
N VAL A 24 14.47 -14.57 26.57
CA VAL A 24 14.34 -13.11 26.47
C VAL A 24 14.87 -12.59 25.14
N VAL A 25 16.05 -13.04 24.71
CA VAL A 25 16.61 -12.66 23.40
C VAL A 25 15.69 -13.10 22.25
N ALA A 26 15.14 -14.32 22.33
CA ALA A 26 14.21 -14.83 21.33
C ALA A 26 12.92 -13.98 21.24
N LEU A 27 12.33 -13.60 22.38
CA LEU A 27 11.12 -12.78 22.42
C LEU A 27 11.36 -11.35 21.89
N LEU A 28 12.52 -10.76 22.20
CA LEU A 28 12.90 -9.47 21.64
C LEU A 28 13.07 -9.54 20.12
N GLY A 29 13.67 -10.63 19.62
CA GLY A 29 13.76 -10.90 18.19
C GLY A 29 12.38 -11.00 17.51
N LEU A 30 11.42 -11.68 18.15
CA LEU A 30 10.05 -11.79 17.64
C LEU A 30 9.34 -10.43 17.60
N GLY A 31 9.43 -9.63 18.66
CA GLY A 31 8.80 -8.31 18.69
C GLY A 31 9.32 -7.36 17.60
N LEU A 32 10.61 -7.43 17.27
CA LEU A 32 11.18 -6.68 16.14
C LEU A 32 10.61 -7.15 14.79
N LEU A 33 10.35 -8.45 14.63
CA LEU A 33 9.74 -9.00 13.42
C LEU A 33 8.28 -8.57 13.28
N GLU A 34 7.51 -8.55 14.37
CA GLU A 34 6.12 -8.08 14.36
C GLU A 34 6.01 -6.63 13.89
N MET A 35 6.90 -5.75 14.36
CA MET A 35 6.94 -4.36 13.90
C MET A 35 7.24 -4.25 12.40
N LYS A 36 8.16 -5.06 11.88
CA LYS A 36 8.46 -5.11 10.44
C LYS A 36 7.27 -5.60 9.62
N MET A 37 6.52 -6.58 10.13
CA MET A 37 5.31 -7.07 9.47
C MET A 37 4.23 -5.98 9.38
N LEU A 38 4.06 -5.18 10.44
CA LEU A 38 3.13 -4.05 10.44
C LEU A 38 3.50 -3.01 9.38
N GLN A 39 4.79 -2.65 9.28
CA GLN A 39 5.27 -1.73 8.25
C GLN A 39 4.97 -2.25 6.84
N ALA A 40 5.25 -3.53 6.58
CA ALA A 40 4.98 -4.15 5.29
C ALA A 40 3.48 -4.19 4.95
N SER A 41 2.63 -4.52 5.93
CA SER A 41 1.17 -4.53 5.77
C SER A 41 0.64 -3.14 5.41
N GLN A 42 1.21 -2.10 6.00
CA GLN A 42 0.78 -0.73 5.75
C GLN A 42 1.20 -0.20 4.40
N SER A 43 2.43 -0.50 3.98
CA SER A 43 2.88 -0.22 2.61
C SER A 43 1.91 -0.84 1.59
N SER A 44 1.58 -2.11 1.77
CA SER A 44 0.62 -2.84 0.92
C SER A 44 -0.78 -2.20 0.92
N PHE A 45 -1.22 -1.69 2.07
CA PHE A 45 -2.47 -0.96 2.19
C PHE A 45 -2.45 0.33 1.34
N HIS A 46 -1.37 1.12 1.41
CA HIS A 46 -1.25 2.33 0.60
C HIS A 46 -1.30 2.03 -0.90
N TYR A 47 -0.58 1.02 -1.38
CA TYR A 47 -0.66 0.57 -2.78
C TYR A 47 -2.08 0.18 -3.20
N THR A 48 -2.78 -0.55 -2.33
CA THR A 48 -4.15 -1.01 -2.59
C THR A 48 -5.10 0.17 -2.71
N VAL A 49 -5.06 1.11 -1.75
CA VAL A 49 -5.88 2.32 -1.77
C VAL A 49 -5.57 3.16 -3.01
N SER A 50 -4.29 3.43 -3.31
CA SER A 50 -3.88 4.19 -4.49
C SER A 50 -4.40 3.57 -5.78
N THR A 51 -4.31 2.24 -5.90
CA THR A 51 -4.80 1.51 -7.07
C THR A 51 -6.32 1.62 -7.20
N ILE A 52 -7.06 1.44 -6.11
CA ILE A 52 -8.52 1.58 -6.11
C ILE A 52 -8.93 3.00 -6.51
N ARG A 53 -8.32 4.02 -5.88
CA ARG A 53 -8.60 5.43 -6.21
C ARG A 53 -8.25 5.76 -7.65
N ALA A 54 -7.13 5.26 -8.18
CA ALA A 54 -6.77 5.49 -9.57
C ALA A 54 -7.76 4.82 -10.54
N ASN A 55 -8.21 3.60 -10.24
CA ASN A 55 -9.25 2.93 -11.05
C ASN A 55 -10.61 3.64 -10.97
N GLU A 56 -10.99 4.20 -9.82
CA GLU A 56 -12.21 5.01 -9.72
C GLU A 56 -12.21 6.19 -10.71
N LEU A 57 -11.07 6.85 -10.91
CA LEU A 57 -10.98 7.90 -11.94
C LEU A 57 -11.21 7.32 -13.34
N ILE A 58 -10.58 6.18 -13.64
CA ILE A 58 -10.73 5.48 -14.93
C ILE A 58 -12.20 5.13 -15.15
N ASP A 59 -12.86 4.56 -14.14
CA ASP A 59 -14.28 4.18 -14.19
C ASP A 59 -15.18 5.40 -14.36
N ASN A 60 -14.92 6.50 -13.65
CA ASN A 60 -15.70 7.73 -13.80
C ASN A 60 -15.56 8.34 -15.20
N ILE A 61 -14.36 8.27 -15.80
CA ILE A 61 -14.14 8.67 -17.19
C ILE A 61 -14.91 7.75 -18.14
N TRP A 62 -14.83 6.43 -17.95
CA TRP A 62 -15.58 5.46 -18.76
C TRP A 62 -17.10 5.66 -18.71
N LEU A 63 -17.65 5.93 -17.53
CA LEU A 63 -19.09 6.16 -17.35
C LEU A 63 -19.60 7.40 -18.10
N ASN A 64 -18.73 8.37 -18.35
CA ASN A 64 -19.07 9.64 -19.00
C ASN A 64 -18.26 9.84 -20.30
N LEU A 65 -17.84 8.73 -20.95
CA LEU A 65 -16.77 8.77 -21.96
C LEU A 65 -17.07 9.74 -23.12
N CYS A 66 -18.32 9.84 -23.57
CA CYS A 66 -18.65 10.80 -24.62
C CYS A 66 -18.72 12.25 -24.17
N ASP A 67 -19.19 12.50 -22.96
CA ASP A 67 -19.24 13.86 -22.44
C ASP A 67 -17.82 14.38 -22.21
N VAL A 68 -16.91 13.56 -21.67
CA VAL A 68 -15.51 13.97 -21.44
C VAL A 68 -14.69 14.06 -22.73
N GLN A 69 -15.06 13.35 -23.80
CA GLN A 69 -14.44 13.46 -25.13
C GLN A 69 -14.84 14.73 -25.87
N THR A 70 -16.09 15.15 -25.71
CA THR A 70 -16.67 16.28 -26.46
C THR A 70 -16.62 17.60 -25.68
N ASP A 71 -16.69 17.55 -24.34
CA ASP A 71 -16.66 18.70 -23.46
C ASP A 71 -15.45 18.66 -22.49
N PRO A 72 -14.42 19.49 -22.72
CA PRO A 72 -13.29 19.62 -21.81
C PRO A 72 -13.67 20.00 -20.37
N ALA A 73 -14.75 20.78 -20.18
CA ALA A 73 -15.19 21.18 -18.84
C ALA A 73 -15.71 19.99 -18.03
N ARG A 74 -16.37 19.04 -18.70
CA ARG A 74 -16.82 17.78 -18.05
C ARG A 74 -15.64 16.95 -17.57
N TYR A 75 -14.59 16.82 -18.39
CA TYR A 75 -13.38 16.11 -17.99
C TYR A 75 -12.74 16.75 -16.74
N THR A 76 -12.56 18.07 -16.74
CA THR A 76 -12.02 18.80 -15.58
C THR A 76 -12.87 18.57 -14.34
N GLN A 77 -14.20 18.64 -14.46
CA GLN A 77 -15.11 18.38 -13.34
C GLN A 77 -14.96 16.97 -12.75
N VAL A 78 -14.85 15.94 -13.60
CA VAL A 78 -14.64 14.55 -13.17
C VAL A 78 -13.32 14.41 -12.42
N VAL A 79 -12.24 14.94 -12.98
CA VAL A 79 -10.91 14.91 -12.37
C VAL A 79 -10.88 15.67 -11.04
N ASP A 80 -11.48 16.85 -10.96
CA ASP A 80 -11.47 17.67 -9.75
C ASP A 80 -12.33 17.06 -8.63
N THR A 81 -13.49 16.49 -8.99
CA THR A 81 -14.32 15.75 -8.04
C THR A 81 -13.54 14.56 -7.48
N TRP A 82 -12.88 13.79 -8.34
CA TRP A 82 -12.04 12.67 -7.93
C TRP A 82 -10.87 13.11 -7.03
N LYS A 83 -10.15 14.17 -7.39
CA LYS A 83 -9.05 14.75 -6.60
C LYS A 83 -9.53 15.17 -5.21
N SER A 84 -10.72 15.78 -5.12
CA SER A 84 -11.29 16.21 -3.84
C SER A 84 -11.67 15.05 -2.90
N GLY A 85 -11.89 13.85 -3.46
CA GLY A 85 -12.20 12.64 -2.72
C GLY A 85 -10.98 11.82 -2.29
N LEU A 86 -9.75 12.29 -2.56
CA LEU A 86 -8.54 11.57 -2.15
C LEU A 86 -8.39 11.59 -0.62
N PRO A 87 -7.95 10.48 0.00
CA PRO A 87 -7.67 10.46 1.43
C PRO A 87 -6.53 11.42 1.81
N GLU A 88 -6.50 11.87 3.06
CA GLU A 88 -5.40 12.69 3.57
C GLU A 88 -4.04 12.01 3.40
N GLY A 89 -3.02 12.78 3.03
CA GLY A 89 -1.66 12.28 2.80
C GLY A 89 -1.43 11.63 1.43
N TYR A 90 -2.45 11.60 0.57
CA TYR A 90 -2.34 11.23 -0.84
C TYR A 90 -2.32 12.48 -1.72
N SER A 91 -1.50 12.43 -2.76
CA SER A 91 -1.39 13.49 -3.75
C SER A 91 -1.28 12.91 -5.15
N VAL A 92 -1.50 13.78 -6.11
CA VAL A 92 -1.40 13.47 -7.54
C VAL A 92 -0.17 14.16 -8.07
N THR A 93 0.63 13.47 -8.89
CA THR A 93 1.78 14.11 -9.53
C THR A 93 1.31 15.15 -10.54
N GLU A 94 1.99 16.29 -10.57
CA GLU A 94 1.66 17.40 -11.46
C GLU A 94 1.59 16.91 -12.92
N GLY A 95 0.49 17.26 -13.59
CA GLY A 95 0.23 16.86 -14.98
C GLY A 95 -0.25 15.41 -15.18
N LYS A 96 -0.50 14.62 -14.11
CA LYS A 96 -0.93 13.21 -14.21
C LYS A 96 -2.11 12.89 -13.28
N PRO A 97 -3.38 13.01 -13.70
CA PRO A 97 -3.81 13.11 -15.09
C PRO A 97 -3.64 14.51 -15.66
N GLY A 98 -3.50 14.59 -16.99
CA GLY A 98 -3.36 15.86 -17.71
C GLY A 98 -4.60 16.74 -17.57
N ASN A 99 -4.45 18.03 -17.87
CA ASN A 99 -5.54 19.02 -17.70
C ASN A 99 -6.66 18.90 -18.73
N SER A 100 -6.46 18.11 -19.79
CA SER A 100 -7.42 17.84 -20.85
C SER A 100 -7.52 16.35 -21.10
N PHE A 101 -8.68 15.89 -21.56
CA PHE A 101 -8.89 14.49 -21.92
C PHE A 101 -7.94 14.06 -23.05
N THR A 102 -7.35 12.88 -22.89
CA THR A 102 -6.60 12.19 -23.93
C THR A 102 -6.98 10.70 -23.92
N LEU A 103 -7.02 10.10 -25.12
CA LEU A 103 -7.32 8.66 -25.26
C LEU A 103 -6.33 7.77 -24.51
N SER A 104 -5.10 8.25 -24.27
CA SER A 104 -4.15 7.63 -23.35
C SER A 104 -3.86 8.62 -22.22
N THR A 105 -4.27 8.29 -21.01
CA THR A 105 -4.11 9.14 -19.82
C THR A 105 -3.26 8.40 -18.79
N GLU A 106 -2.22 9.06 -18.32
CA GLU A 106 -1.41 8.57 -17.21
C GLU A 106 -1.94 9.12 -15.88
N ILE A 107 -2.14 8.24 -14.91
CA ILE A 107 -2.60 8.57 -13.57
C ILE A 107 -1.48 8.17 -12.61
N ASN A 108 -0.91 9.14 -11.88
CA ASN A 108 0.12 8.87 -10.90
C ASN A 108 -0.30 9.42 -9.54
N LEU A 109 -0.43 8.51 -8.56
CA LEU A 109 -0.72 8.85 -7.17
C LEU A 109 0.52 8.62 -6.34
N THR A 110 0.78 9.55 -5.44
CA THR A 110 1.84 9.50 -4.45
C THR A 110 1.23 9.57 -3.05
N TRP A 111 1.89 8.97 -2.06
CA TRP A 111 1.55 9.14 -0.66
C TRP A 111 2.80 9.41 0.16
N THR A 112 2.63 9.97 1.34
CA THR A 112 3.74 10.17 2.28
C THR A 112 3.66 9.15 3.41
N ASP A 113 4.68 8.30 3.55
CA ASP A 113 4.88 7.46 4.73
C ASP A 113 6.25 7.74 5.36
N SER A 114 6.27 8.45 6.49
CA SER A 114 7.51 8.84 7.18
C SER A 114 8.29 7.66 7.80
N ARG A 115 7.76 6.43 7.75
CA ARG A 115 8.42 5.22 8.26
C ARG A 115 9.20 4.48 7.18
N ILE A 116 8.99 4.82 5.92
CA ILE A 116 9.64 4.23 4.76
C ILE A 116 10.33 5.37 4.00
N ASP A 117 11.64 5.50 4.19
CA ASP A 117 12.48 6.53 3.56
C ASP A 117 12.87 6.13 2.13
N GLU A 118 11.86 5.78 1.33
CA GLU A 118 12.01 5.40 -0.08
C GLU A 118 10.92 6.10 -0.89
N ALA A 119 11.08 7.41 -1.08
CA ALA A 119 10.13 8.25 -1.80
C ALA A 119 9.77 7.71 -3.20
N ASP A 120 10.72 7.03 -3.86
CA ASP A 120 10.51 6.40 -5.17
C ASP A 120 9.51 5.24 -5.14
N ASN A 121 9.31 4.61 -3.98
CA ASN A 121 8.41 3.48 -3.80
C ASN A 121 7.01 3.92 -3.37
N ASN A 122 6.82 5.14 -2.83
CA ASN A 122 5.52 5.62 -2.36
C ASN A 122 4.65 6.20 -3.50
N GLN A 123 4.58 5.50 -4.62
CA GLN A 123 3.79 5.90 -5.78
C GLN A 123 3.19 4.72 -6.53
N VAL A 124 2.09 4.98 -7.23
CA VAL A 124 1.46 4.06 -8.19
C VAL A 124 1.19 4.84 -9.47
N THR A 125 1.62 4.28 -10.60
CA THR A 125 1.31 4.79 -11.95
C THR A 125 0.41 3.79 -12.66
N LEU A 126 -0.73 4.25 -13.15
CA LEU A 126 -1.60 3.51 -14.06
C LEU A 126 -1.68 4.22 -15.40
N MET A 127 -1.70 3.42 -16.48
CA MET A 127 -1.93 3.90 -17.83
C MET A 127 -3.35 3.48 -18.23
N ALA A 128 -4.21 4.46 -18.52
CA ALA A 128 -5.56 4.23 -18.99
C ALA A 128 -5.64 4.49 -20.49
N ASN A 129 -6.25 3.57 -21.23
CA ASN A 129 -6.50 3.74 -22.66
C ASN A 129 -8.00 3.65 -22.92
N PHE A 130 -8.53 4.65 -23.61
CA PHE A 130 -9.93 4.81 -23.94
C PHE A 130 -10.11 4.78 -25.47
N PRO A 131 -11.19 4.18 -25.99
CA PRO A 131 -11.55 4.24 -27.39
C PRO A 131 -12.22 5.57 -27.73
N ASP A 132 -12.08 6.01 -28.98
CA ASP A 132 -12.89 7.10 -29.54
C ASP A 132 -14.24 6.53 -29.98
N VAL A 133 -15.33 6.92 -29.32
CA VAL A 133 -16.66 6.30 -29.50
C VAL A 133 -17.77 7.30 -29.77
N CYS A 134 -17.44 8.57 -29.96
CA CYS A 134 -18.40 9.68 -29.99
C CYS A 134 -18.41 10.44 -31.32
N GLY A 135 -17.84 9.81 -32.35
CA GLY A 135 -17.91 10.25 -33.75
C GLY A 135 -19.28 10.11 -34.37
#